data_AF-A0A812RBM4-F1
#
_entry.id   AF-A0A812RBM4-F1
#
_cell.length_a   1.000
_cell.length_b   1.000
_cell.length_c   1.000
_cell.angle_alpha   90.00
_cell.angle_beta   90.00
_cell.angle_gamma   90.00
#
_symmetry.space_group_name_H-M   'P 1'
#
loop_
_entity.id
_entity.type
_entity.pdbx_description
1 polymer ?
#
loop_
_entity_poly.entity_id
_entity_poly.type
_entity_poly.pdbx_seq_one_letter_code
_entity_poly.pdbx_strand_id
1 'polypeptide(L)'
;MSLLQRAAAGFFRQNHWPIKSSARSYLVDCSKVYVKADSFGGAGSYAAIPIRKGELVERGIVRRLPVDGNHCPYVFTWSEDKTVWASGSGCSVFYNASLDGNESTEMKRFFDEDRFEIYALRDLQPHEELTHLYKSMEWRACFQDLRQPANSSEATVGALEPGEENLVDCSKVEVRPDEHGGAGVFAVVPIKCGELVERGIVRRLPVDGNVSPYVFTWSEDKTVWASGSGCSVFYNASLSGSENTEVVRHFDQDRFEIIALRDIEQGEELTHLYKSIEWRSCFRDLKAQRDRK
;
A
#
# COMPACT_ATOMS: atom_id res chain seq x y z
N MET A 1 -15.05 -39.72 15.16
CA MET A 1 -14.65 -38.44 14.54
C MET A 1 -15.86 -37.84 13.84
N SER A 2 -16.42 -36.76 14.35
CA SER A 2 -17.72 -36.24 13.88
C SER A 2 -17.55 -35.27 12.70
N LEU A 3 -18.56 -35.20 11.83
CA LEU A 3 -18.62 -34.29 10.69
C LEU A 3 -18.46 -32.79 11.07
N LEU A 4 -18.63 -32.44 12.35
CA LEU A 4 -18.47 -31.08 12.86
C LEU A 4 -16.99 -30.65 13.01
N GLN A 5 -16.03 -31.58 13.05
CA GLN A 5 -14.59 -31.22 13.07
C GLN A 5 -14.00 -30.90 11.69
N ARG A 6 -14.75 -31.10 10.59
CA ARG A 6 -14.30 -30.72 9.24
C ARG A 6 -14.66 -29.28 8.84
N ALA A 7 -15.56 -28.62 9.57
CA ALA A 7 -16.01 -27.26 9.22
C ALA A 7 -15.07 -26.13 9.70
N ALA A 8 -14.19 -26.40 10.67
CA ALA A 8 -13.25 -25.39 11.20
C ALA A 8 -11.88 -25.38 10.51
N ALA A 9 -11.59 -26.35 9.64
CA ALA A 9 -10.34 -26.45 8.89
C ALA A 9 -10.42 -25.81 7.48
N GLY A 10 -11.52 -25.13 7.17
CA GLY A 10 -11.86 -24.65 5.82
C GLY A 10 -11.56 -23.19 5.53
N PHE A 11 -11.09 -22.38 6.49
CA PHE A 11 -10.91 -20.94 6.28
C PHE A 11 -9.49 -20.50 5.89
N PHE A 12 -8.51 -21.41 5.93
CA PHE A 12 -7.11 -21.13 5.54
C PHE A 12 -6.69 -21.77 4.22
N ARG A 13 -7.61 -22.42 3.49
CA ARG A 13 -7.40 -22.81 2.10
C ARG A 13 -8.30 -21.95 1.22
N GLN A 14 -7.69 -21.26 0.27
CA GLN A 14 -8.29 -20.54 -0.87
C GLN A 14 -8.60 -19.03 -0.70
N ASN A 15 -7.57 -18.23 -0.43
CA ASN A 15 -7.43 -16.90 -1.06
C ASN A 15 -5.99 -16.70 -1.59
N HIS A 16 -5.32 -17.81 -1.96
CA HIS A 16 -4.01 -17.78 -2.62
C HIS A 16 -4.28 -17.82 -4.12
N TRP A 17 -4.35 -16.65 -4.75
CA TRP A 17 -4.53 -16.56 -6.19
C TRP A 17 -3.17 -16.48 -6.87
N PRO A 18 -2.87 -17.35 -7.86
CA PRO A 18 -1.56 -17.37 -8.49
C PRO A 18 -1.33 -16.06 -9.26
N ILE A 19 -0.33 -15.29 -8.82
CA ILE A 19 0.17 -14.13 -9.56
C ILE A 19 0.71 -14.66 -10.90
N LYS A 20 0.01 -14.36 -12.00
CA LYS A 20 0.44 -14.79 -13.34
C LYS A 20 1.73 -14.07 -13.71
N SER A 21 2.83 -14.81 -13.85
CA SER A 21 4.15 -14.27 -14.20
C SER A 21 4.07 -13.53 -15.55
N SER A 22 4.28 -12.22 -15.54
CA SER A 22 4.50 -11.41 -16.76
C SER A 22 6.00 -11.26 -17.01
N ALA A 23 6.41 -10.99 -18.25
CA ALA A 23 7.82 -10.86 -18.66
C ALA A 23 8.61 -9.71 -17.99
N ARG A 24 7.99 -8.92 -17.10
CA ARG A 24 8.69 -8.07 -16.12
C ARG A 24 8.49 -8.69 -14.73
N SER A 25 9.58 -9.00 -14.05
CA SER A 25 9.60 -9.81 -12.81
C SER A 25 9.02 -9.12 -11.59
N TYR A 26 8.93 -7.78 -11.60
CA TYR A 26 8.51 -6.98 -10.45
C TYR A 26 7.06 -6.46 -10.58
N LEU A 27 6.30 -6.65 -9.50
CA LEU A 27 4.85 -6.43 -9.40
C LEU A 27 4.47 -4.98 -9.08
N VAL A 28 5.42 -4.21 -8.56
CA VAL A 28 5.27 -2.80 -8.19
C VAL A 28 6.37 -2.01 -8.88
N ASP A 29 5.99 -0.91 -9.55
CA ASP A 29 6.91 0.06 -10.14
C ASP A 29 6.25 1.43 -10.09
N CYS A 30 6.75 2.27 -9.20
CA CYS A 30 6.39 3.69 -9.06
C CYS A 30 7.60 4.60 -9.29
N SER A 31 8.61 4.15 -10.05
CA SER A 31 9.89 4.87 -10.25
C SER A 31 9.76 6.24 -10.94
N LYS A 32 8.64 6.49 -11.61
CA LYS A 32 8.34 7.77 -12.28
C LYS A 32 7.54 8.74 -11.42
N VAL A 33 7.27 8.37 -10.17
CA VAL A 33 6.36 9.08 -9.28
C VAL A 33 7.06 9.28 -7.96
N TYR A 34 6.82 10.44 -7.35
CA TYR A 34 7.23 10.71 -5.99
C TYR A 34 6.07 11.33 -5.22
N VAL A 35 6.08 11.18 -3.90
CA VAL A 35 5.04 11.72 -3.04
C VAL A 35 5.62 12.85 -2.22
N LYS A 36 4.90 13.97 -2.11
CA LYS A 36 5.24 15.07 -1.20
C LYS A 36 3.96 15.66 -0.61
N ALA A 37 4.11 16.59 0.33
CA ALA A 37 2.98 17.36 0.84
C ALA A 37 2.23 18.05 -0.32
N ASP A 38 0.90 18.01 -0.27
CA ASP A 38 0.03 18.68 -1.25
C ASP A 38 -0.50 20.02 -0.71
N SER A 39 -1.22 20.76 -1.56
CA SER A 39 -1.83 22.04 -1.21
C SER A 39 -3.05 21.92 -0.30
N PHE A 40 -3.48 20.70 0.05
CA PHE A 40 -4.69 20.42 0.85
C PHE A 40 -4.35 20.01 2.29
N GLY A 41 -3.08 20.10 2.69
CA GLY A 41 -2.60 19.68 4.01
C GLY A 41 -2.41 18.16 4.14
N GLY A 42 -2.43 17.44 3.02
CA GLY A 42 -2.20 16.01 2.92
C GLY A 42 -0.92 15.70 2.14
N ALA A 43 -0.99 14.68 1.29
CA ALA A 43 0.12 14.25 0.44
C ALA A 43 -0.42 13.88 -0.95
N GLY A 44 0.31 14.32 -1.97
CA GLY A 44 -0.01 14.15 -3.38
C GLY A 44 1.09 13.41 -4.13
N SER A 45 0.71 12.71 -5.21
CA SER A 45 1.63 12.07 -6.15
C SER A 45 2.03 13.05 -7.26
N TYR A 46 3.32 13.09 -7.61
CA TYR A 46 3.88 14.01 -8.61
C TYR A 46 4.78 13.25 -9.58
N ALA A 47 4.84 13.72 -10.84
CA ALA A 47 5.74 13.16 -11.85
C ALA A 47 7.20 13.43 -11.47
N ALA A 48 8.02 12.39 -11.30
CA ALA A 48 9.45 12.53 -11.04
C ALA A 48 10.25 12.87 -12.30
N ILE A 49 9.74 12.49 -13.47
CA ILE A 49 10.36 12.65 -14.78
C ILE A 49 9.30 13.10 -15.80
N PRO A 50 9.68 13.56 -17.01
CA PRO A 50 8.72 13.76 -18.08
C PRO A 50 8.08 12.41 -18.48
N ILE A 51 6.76 12.39 -18.69
CA ILE A 51 6.02 11.18 -19.06
C ILE A 51 5.17 11.49 -20.30
N ARG A 52 5.28 10.68 -21.35
CA ARG A 52 4.52 10.90 -22.59
C ARG A 52 3.07 10.43 -22.44
N LYS A 53 2.17 11.03 -23.22
CA LYS A 53 0.79 10.56 -23.36
C LYS A 53 0.75 9.07 -23.70
N GLY A 54 -0.08 8.32 -22.96
CA GLY A 54 -0.26 6.88 -23.12
C GLY A 54 0.85 6.03 -22.50
N GLU A 55 1.89 6.64 -21.92
CA GLU A 55 2.95 5.93 -21.23
C GLU A 55 2.49 5.44 -19.86
N LEU A 56 3.01 4.28 -19.44
CA LEU A 56 2.80 3.75 -18.10
C LEU A 56 3.51 4.68 -17.08
N VAL A 57 2.72 5.21 -16.16
CA VAL A 57 3.16 6.08 -15.05
C VAL A 57 3.59 5.22 -13.86
N GLU A 58 2.71 4.30 -13.46
CA GLU A 58 2.91 3.44 -12.29
C GLU A 58 2.17 2.12 -12.49
N ARG A 59 2.68 1.04 -11.92
CA ARG A 59 1.96 -0.23 -11.78
C ARG A 59 2.11 -0.77 -10.36
N GLY A 60 1.14 -1.55 -9.96
CA GLY A 60 1.16 -2.15 -8.64
C GLY A 60 0.14 -3.25 -8.47
N ILE A 61 0.16 -3.81 -7.27
CA ILE A 61 -0.83 -4.77 -6.80
C ILE A 61 -1.54 -4.20 -5.57
N VAL A 62 -2.69 -4.76 -5.26
CA VAL A 62 -3.53 -4.30 -4.15
C VAL A 62 -3.68 -5.37 -3.09
N ARG A 63 -4.01 -4.94 -1.87
CA ARG A 63 -4.53 -5.81 -0.82
C ARG A 63 -6.01 -5.50 -0.63
N ARG A 64 -6.88 -6.50 -0.83
CA ARG A 64 -8.30 -6.39 -0.50
C ARG A 64 -8.47 -6.28 1.01
N LEU A 65 -9.32 -5.36 1.45
CA LEU A 65 -9.51 -5.03 2.86
C LEU A 65 -10.99 -5.17 3.26
N PRO A 66 -11.27 -5.70 4.46
CA PRO A 66 -12.63 -5.77 5.02
C PRO A 66 -13.03 -4.41 5.60
N VAL A 67 -13.09 -3.40 4.75
CA VAL A 67 -13.45 -2.02 5.10
C VAL A 67 -14.64 -1.59 4.26
N ASP A 68 -15.53 -0.77 4.83
CA ASP A 68 -16.55 -0.10 4.02
C ASP A 68 -15.96 1.14 3.34
N GLY A 69 -15.56 0.97 2.07
CA GLY A 69 -15.03 2.09 1.30
C GLY A 69 -16.07 3.17 0.99
N ASN A 70 -17.38 2.94 1.16
CA ASN A 70 -18.35 4.02 1.02
C ASN A 70 -18.07 5.18 2.00
N HIS A 71 -17.47 4.87 3.15
CA HIS A 71 -17.17 5.82 4.23
C HIS A 71 -15.67 6.02 4.48
N CYS A 72 -14.80 5.50 3.61
CA CYS A 72 -13.34 5.64 3.74
C CYS A 72 -12.74 6.14 2.42
N PRO A 73 -12.16 7.36 2.34
CA PRO A 73 -11.65 7.89 1.07
C PRO A 73 -10.35 7.23 0.59
N TYR A 74 -9.65 6.50 1.46
CA TYR A 74 -8.29 5.99 1.24
C TYR A 74 -8.20 4.60 0.61
N VAL A 75 -9.32 4.06 0.12
CA VAL A 75 -9.38 2.75 -0.54
C VAL A 75 -10.04 2.84 -1.91
N PHE A 76 -9.63 1.96 -2.82
CA PHE A 76 -10.22 1.82 -4.14
C PHE A 76 -11.45 0.92 -4.08
N THR A 77 -12.47 1.26 -4.88
CA THR A 77 -13.48 0.28 -5.28
C THR A 77 -12.79 -0.78 -6.15
N TRP A 78 -12.87 -2.04 -5.74
CA TRP A 78 -12.13 -3.16 -6.32
C TRP A 78 -13.02 -4.31 -6.82
N SER A 79 -14.22 -3.96 -7.28
CA SER A 79 -15.11 -4.85 -8.01
C SER A 79 -16.11 -4.03 -8.84
N GLU A 80 -16.67 -4.65 -9.88
CA GLU A 80 -17.73 -4.03 -10.71
C GLU A 80 -19.01 -3.76 -9.92
N ASP A 81 -19.38 -4.67 -9.01
CA ASP A 81 -20.56 -4.56 -8.16
C ASP A 81 -20.37 -3.64 -6.94
N LYS A 82 -19.18 -3.05 -6.80
CA LYS A 82 -18.82 -2.06 -5.77
C LYS A 82 -18.85 -2.61 -4.33
N THR A 83 -18.70 -3.94 -4.17
CA THR A 83 -18.71 -4.61 -2.86
C THR A 83 -17.32 -4.89 -2.29
N VAL A 84 -16.27 -4.87 -3.12
CA VAL A 84 -14.88 -5.16 -2.70
C VAL A 84 -14.09 -3.86 -2.64
N TRP A 85 -13.25 -3.73 -1.62
CA TRP A 85 -12.39 -2.58 -1.40
C TRP A 85 -10.94 -3.00 -1.24
N ALA A 86 -10.00 -2.18 -1.71
CA ALA A 86 -8.60 -2.50 -1.65
C ALA A 86 -7.71 -1.28 -1.44
N SER A 87 -6.56 -1.49 -0.79
CA SER A 87 -5.46 -0.52 -0.72
C SER A 87 -4.37 -0.89 -1.71
N GLY A 88 -3.81 0.09 -2.42
CA GLY A 88 -2.77 -0.13 -3.43
C GLY A 88 -1.35 0.02 -2.90
N SER A 89 -0.41 -0.57 -3.64
CA SER A 89 1.03 -0.38 -3.45
C SER A 89 1.52 0.95 -4.04
N GLY A 90 2.82 1.21 -3.87
CA GLY A 90 3.51 2.32 -4.51
C GLY A 90 3.03 3.68 -4.02
N CYS A 91 2.80 4.59 -4.97
CA CYS A 91 2.29 5.94 -4.73
C CYS A 91 0.77 6.04 -4.99
N SER A 92 0.14 4.97 -5.50
CA SER A 92 -1.25 4.98 -5.99
C SER A 92 -2.29 5.54 -5.02
N VAL A 93 -2.12 5.37 -3.70
CA VAL A 93 -3.07 5.84 -2.68
C VAL A 93 -2.97 7.35 -2.37
N PHE A 94 -2.07 8.08 -3.05
CA PHE A 94 -1.86 9.53 -2.91
C PHE A 94 -2.14 10.34 -4.19
N TYR A 95 -2.71 9.72 -5.22
CA TYR A 95 -3.13 10.46 -6.42
C TYR A 95 -4.40 11.23 -6.10
N ASN A 96 -4.36 12.56 -6.14
CA ASN A 96 -5.52 13.38 -5.83
C ASN A 96 -6.61 13.30 -6.91
N ALA A 97 -7.84 13.69 -6.54
CA ALA A 97 -8.95 13.76 -7.48
C ALA A 97 -8.84 15.01 -8.35
N SER A 98 -9.06 14.85 -9.65
CA SER A 98 -9.39 15.97 -10.54
C SER A 98 -10.87 16.30 -10.40
N LEU A 99 -11.18 17.58 -10.18
CA LEU A 99 -12.56 18.09 -10.01
C LEU A 99 -13.05 18.92 -11.20
N ASP A 100 -12.15 19.25 -12.13
CA ASP A 100 -12.41 20.12 -13.28
C ASP A 100 -12.41 19.38 -14.63
N GLY A 101 -12.21 18.06 -14.60
CA GLY A 101 -12.12 17.21 -15.79
C GLY A 101 -10.79 17.28 -16.53
N ASN A 102 -9.75 17.87 -15.92
CA ASN A 102 -8.40 17.93 -16.47
C ASN A 102 -7.47 16.88 -15.83
N GLU A 103 -7.99 15.71 -15.46
CA GLU A 103 -7.17 14.64 -14.88
C GLU A 103 -5.96 14.30 -15.76
N SER A 104 -4.81 14.11 -15.11
CA SER A 104 -3.56 13.80 -15.83
C SER A 104 -3.36 12.31 -16.07
N THR A 105 -4.04 11.44 -15.33
CA THR A 105 -3.81 10.00 -15.36
C THR A 105 -5.07 9.15 -15.21
N GLU A 106 -5.06 7.93 -15.76
CA GLU A 106 -6.13 6.94 -15.64
C GLU A 106 -5.60 5.62 -15.05
N MET A 107 -6.33 5.07 -14.07
CA MET A 107 -6.06 3.74 -13.51
C MET A 107 -6.89 2.65 -14.18
N LYS A 108 -6.22 1.71 -14.85
CA LYS A 108 -6.77 0.43 -15.30
C LYS A 108 -6.65 -0.62 -14.20
N ARG A 109 -7.73 -1.35 -13.95
CA ARG A 109 -7.81 -2.36 -12.89
C ARG A 109 -7.99 -3.75 -13.50
N PHE A 110 -7.28 -4.71 -12.93
CA PHE A 110 -7.34 -6.12 -13.30
C PHE A 110 -7.77 -6.88 -12.05
N PHE A 111 -9.08 -6.95 -11.80
CA PHE A 111 -9.62 -7.46 -10.55
C PHE A 111 -9.21 -8.90 -10.25
N ASP A 112 -9.15 -9.76 -11.28
CA ASP A 112 -8.73 -11.17 -11.15
C ASP A 112 -7.23 -11.34 -10.85
N GLU A 113 -6.43 -10.29 -11.02
CA GLU A 113 -4.99 -10.30 -10.78
C GLU A 113 -4.61 -9.46 -9.55
N ASP A 114 -5.58 -8.80 -8.91
CA ASP A 114 -5.36 -7.77 -7.89
C ASP A 114 -4.27 -6.77 -8.29
N ARG A 115 -4.24 -6.43 -9.59
CA ARG A 115 -3.24 -5.57 -10.23
C ARG A 115 -3.87 -4.31 -10.79
N PHE A 116 -3.13 -3.22 -10.78
CA PHE A 116 -3.46 -2.00 -11.50
C PHE A 116 -2.31 -1.52 -12.37
N GLU A 117 -2.66 -0.68 -13.35
CA GLU A 117 -1.72 0.13 -14.12
C GLU A 117 -2.28 1.54 -14.27
N ILE A 118 -1.44 2.55 -14.08
CA ILE A 118 -1.77 3.96 -14.25
C ILE A 118 -1.08 4.46 -15.51
N TYR A 119 -1.85 5.10 -16.40
CA TYR A 119 -1.37 5.64 -17.67
C TYR A 119 -1.56 7.15 -17.74
N ALA A 120 -0.63 7.85 -18.38
CA ALA A 120 -0.74 9.28 -18.62
C ALA A 120 -1.76 9.58 -19.72
N LEU A 121 -2.68 10.52 -19.49
CA LEU A 121 -3.71 10.92 -20.47
C LEU A 121 -3.22 12.01 -21.44
N ARG A 122 -2.12 12.67 -21.08
CA ARG A 122 -1.41 13.71 -21.84
C ARG A 122 0.07 13.67 -21.51
N ASP A 123 0.87 14.48 -22.20
CA ASP A 123 2.26 14.68 -21.81
C ASP A 123 2.32 15.39 -20.46
N LEU A 124 3.20 14.92 -19.57
CA LEU A 124 3.37 15.39 -18.20
C LEU A 124 4.78 15.93 -18.02
N GLN A 125 4.89 17.07 -17.33
CA GLN A 125 6.17 17.65 -16.98
C GLN A 125 6.66 17.14 -15.62
N PRO A 126 7.98 17.15 -15.35
CA PRO A 126 8.49 16.92 -14.01
C PRO A 126 7.83 17.84 -12.98
N HIS A 127 7.58 17.30 -11.79
CA HIS A 127 6.97 17.98 -10.64
C HIS A 127 5.51 18.40 -10.82
N GLU A 128 4.88 17.98 -11.92
CA GLU A 128 3.44 18.14 -12.13
C GLU A 128 2.65 17.16 -11.25
N GLU A 129 1.56 17.62 -10.64
CA GLU A 129 0.70 16.78 -9.81
C GLU A 129 -0.07 15.77 -10.67
N LEU A 130 -0.08 14.52 -10.20
CA LEU A 130 -0.77 13.42 -10.82
C LEU A 130 -2.15 13.25 -10.19
N THR A 131 -3.18 13.45 -11.01
CA THR A 131 -4.57 13.39 -10.60
C THR A 131 -5.34 12.35 -11.40
N HIS A 132 -6.38 11.80 -10.77
CA HIS A 132 -7.32 10.88 -11.38
C HIS A 132 -8.72 11.48 -11.43
N LEU A 133 -9.51 11.08 -12.43
CA LEU A 133 -10.96 11.17 -12.29
C LEU A 133 -11.46 10.05 -11.38
N TYR A 134 -11.91 10.42 -10.19
CA TYR A 134 -12.55 9.48 -9.28
C TYR A 134 -14.01 9.27 -9.68
N LYS A 135 -14.28 8.29 -10.55
CA LYS A 135 -15.66 7.90 -10.90
C LYS A 135 -16.53 7.69 -9.65
N SER A 136 -15.92 7.14 -8.59
CA SER A 136 -16.62 6.87 -7.33
C SER A 136 -17.09 8.10 -6.55
N MET A 137 -16.64 9.29 -6.91
CA MET A 137 -17.21 10.53 -6.42
C MET A 137 -18.69 10.65 -6.74
N GLU A 138 -19.26 9.91 -7.70
CA GLU A 138 -20.69 9.97 -8.00
C GLU A 138 -21.58 9.18 -7.02
N TRP A 139 -21.03 8.21 -6.27
CA TRP A 139 -21.84 7.36 -5.38
C TRP A 139 -21.31 7.17 -3.96
N ARG A 140 -20.01 7.33 -3.70
CA ARG A 140 -19.47 7.14 -2.33
C ARG A 140 -19.82 8.29 -1.39
N ALA A 141 -20.29 7.96 -0.19
CA ALA A 141 -20.66 8.94 0.83
C ALA A 141 -19.47 9.79 1.28
N CYS A 142 -18.29 9.21 1.42
CA CYS A 142 -17.05 9.93 1.80
C CYS A 142 -16.60 11.01 0.81
N PHE A 143 -17.21 11.09 -0.37
CA PHE A 143 -16.91 12.12 -1.37
C PHE A 143 -18.06 13.10 -1.60
N GLN A 144 -19.10 13.10 -0.75
CA GLN A 144 -20.25 14.01 -0.91
C GLN A 144 -19.83 15.48 -0.94
N ASP A 145 -18.86 15.87 -0.10
CA ASP A 145 -18.38 17.25 -0.02
C ASP A 145 -17.63 17.69 -1.29
N LEU A 146 -16.96 16.77 -1.97
CA LEU A 146 -16.27 17.04 -3.24
C LEU A 146 -17.23 17.29 -4.42
N ARG A 147 -18.51 16.93 -4.27
CA ARG A 147 -19.53 17.11 -5.33
C ARG A 147 -20.19 18.49 -5.29
N GLN A 148 -20.05 19.22 -4.18
CA GLN A 148 -20.68 20.53 -4.04
C GLN A 148 -19.74 21.60 -4.58
N PRO A 149 -20.21 22.54 -5.44
CA PRO A 149 -19.41 23.67 -5.86
C PRO A 149 -19.03 24.51 -4.63
N ALA A 150 -17.72 24.59 -4.36
CA ALA A 150 -17.01 25.33 -3.33
C ALA A 150 -17.87 26.14 -2.32
N ASN A 151 -18.04 25.58 -1.12
CA ASN A 151 -17.81 26.36 0.09
C ASN A 151 -16.46 25.90 0.63
N SER A 152 -15.40 26.57 0.20
CA SER A 152 -14.05 26.37 0.68
C SER A 152 -13.98 26.77 2.17
N SER A 153 -14.30 25.84 3.07
CA SER A 153 -13.77 25.93 4.42
C SER A 153 -12.31 25.51 4.32
N GLU A 154 -11.42 26.49 4.38
CA GLU A 154 -9.99 26.27 4.60
C GLU A 154 -9.83 25.34 5.81
N ALA A 155 -9.47 24.08 5.55
CA ALA A 155 -8.95 23.24 6.60
C ALA A 155 -7.61 23.86 7.00
N THR A 156 -7.59 24.56 8.13
CA THR A 156 -6.35 24.92 8.81
C THR A 156 -5.69 23.63 9.29
N VAL A 157 -4.84 23.07 8.45
CA VAL A 157 -3.94 21.97 8.79
C VAL A 157 -2.56 22.58 9.01
N GLY A 158 -1.93 22.25 10.14
CA GLY A 158 -0.60 22.72 10.47
C GLY A 158 0.34 22.50 9.29
N ALA A 159 0.94 23.59 8.81
CA ALA A 159 1.89 23.56 7.73
C ALA A 159 3.04 22.61 8.10
N LEU A 160 3.20 21.53 7.34
CA LEU A 160 4.45 20.80 7.34
C LEU A 160 5.45 21.67 6.58
N GLU A 161 6.61 21.90 7.21
CA GLU A 161 7.66 22.79 6.72
C GLU A 161 8.07 22.42 5.27
N PRO A 162 8.15 23.40 4.35
CA PRO A 162 8.57 23.16 2.98
C PRO A 162 10.06 22.80 2.93
N GLY A 163 10.33 21.51 2.84
CA GLY A 163 11.59 20.92 2.40
C GLY A 163 11.26 19.78 1.44
N GLU A 164 11.85 19.78 0.25
CA GLU A 164 11.59 18.86 -0.86
C GLU A 164 11.96 17.40 -0.55
N GLU A 165 11.23 16.74 0.36
CA GLU A 165 11.46 15.34 0.65
C GLU A 165 10.40 14.47 0.00
N ASN A 166 10.85 13.58 -0.89
CA ASN A 166 10.02 12.47 -1.35
C ASN A 166 9.65 11.58 -0.15
N LEU A 167 8.38 11.58 0.22
CA LEU A 167 7.82 10.86 1.37
C LEU A 167 7.77 9.35 1.17
N VAL A 168 7.95 8.86 -0.07
CA VAL A 168 7.92 7.43 -0.41
C VAL A 168 9.16 7.06 -1.22
N ASP A 169 10.07 6.31 -0.62
CA ASP A 169 11.23 5.75 -1.32
C ASP A 169 11.31 4.25 -1.05
N CYS A 170 11.06 3.47 -2.10
CA CYS A 170 11.22 2.02 -2.13
C CYS A 170 12.19 1.58 -3.24
N SER A 171 13.14 2.45 -3.62
CA SER A 171 14.03 2.24 -4.77
C SER A 171 15.04 1.10 -4.60
N LYS A 172 15.29 0.66 -3.37
CA LYS A 172 16.21 -0.44 -3.04
C LYS A 172 15.56 -1.81 -3.03
N VAL A 173 14.26 -1.88 -3.29
CA VAL A 173 13.50 -3.11 -3.20
C VAL A 173 12.58 -3.32 -4.40
N GLU A 174 12.25 -4.58 -4.65
CA GLU A 174 11.23 -4.98 -5.62
C GLU A 174 10.22 -5.93 -4.97
N VAL A 175 8.98 -5.90 -5.44
CA VAL A 175 7.96 -6.89 -5.08
C VAL A 175 7.91 -7.96 -6.16
N ARG A 176 8.01 -9.24 -5.80
CA ARG A 176 7.87 -10.37 -6.73
C ARG A 176 7.12 -11.53 -6.06
N PRO A 177 6.64 -12.53 -6.81
CA PRO A 177 6.04 -13.72 -6.21
C PRO A 177 6.98 -14.37 -5.19
N ASP A 178 6.44 -14.78 -4.04
CA ASP A 178 7.19 -15.47 -2.99
C ASP A 178 7.03 -17.00 -3.07
N GLU A 179 7.78 -17.72 -2.22
CA GLU A 179 7.72 -19.19 -2.13
C GLU A 179 6.42 -19.72 -1.50
N HIS A 180 5.58 -18.84 -0.95
CA HIS A 180 4.32 -19.15 -0.28
C HIS A 180 3.10 -18.97 -1.19
N GLY A 181 3.32 -18.61 -2.46
CA GLY A 181 2.25 -18.36 -3.44
C GLY A 181 1.60 -16.99 -3.31
N GLY A 182 2.23 -16.08 -2.55
CA GLY A 182 1.88 -14.68 -2.42
C GLY A 182 2.91 -13.77 -3.10
N ALA A 183 3.25 -12.68 -2.44
CA ALA A 183 4.24 -11.71 -2.90
C ALA A 183 5.13 -11.31 -1.70
N GLY A 184 6.43 -11.24 -1.96
CA GLY A 184 7.46 -10.83 -1.01
C GLY A 184 8.26 -9.64 -1.54
N VAL A 185 9.03 -9.02 -0.65
CA VAL A 185 9.89 -7.88 -0.97
C VAL A 185 11.34 -8.35 -0.98
N PHE A 186 12.09 -7.96 -2.01
CA PHE A 186 13.46 -8.45 -2.23
C PHE A 186 14.39 -7.29 -2.56
N ALA A 187 15.65 -7.41 -2.15
CA ALA A 187 16.63 -6.35 -2.33
C ALA A 187 17.06 -6.28 -3.79
N VAL A 188 17.07 -5.10 -4.41
CA VAL A 188 17.59 -4.93 -5.79
C VAL A 188 19.05 -4.48 -5.81
N VAL A 189 19.58 -4.09 -4.65
CA VAL A 189 20.98 -3.72 -4.40
C VAL A 189 21.43 -4.33 -3.07
N PRO A 190 22.74 -4.52 -2.82
CA PRO A 190 23.23 -4.81 -1.49
C PRO A 190 22.91 -3.65 -0.52
N ILE A 191 22.49 -3.97 0.70
CA ILE A 191 22.11 -2.98 1.72
C ILE A 191 22.93 -3.23 2.98
N LYS A 192 23.51 -2.18 3.57
CA LYS A 192 24.34 -2.28 4.78
C LYS A 192 23.53 -2.30 6.06
N CYS A 193 24.08 -2.93 7.09
CA CYS A 193 23.52 -2.88 8.44
C CYS A 193 23.27 -1.42 8.88
N GLY A 194 22.07 -1.15 9.39
CA GLY A 194 21.63 0.18 9.81
C GLY A 194 21.20 1.11 8.68
N GLU A 195 21.27 0.66 7.42
CA GLU A 195 20.88 1.48 6.27
C GLU A 195 19.36 1.50 6.07
N LEU A 196 18.83 2.64 5.62
CA LEU A 196 17.44 2.78 5.20
C LEU A 196 17.19 1.91 3.96
N VAL A 197 16.22 1.01 4.09
CA VAL A 197 15.74 0.12 3.03
C VAL A 197 14.62 0.79 2.24
N GLU A 198 13.59 1.24 2.96
CA GLU A 198 12.39 1.85 2.42
C GLU A 198 11.84 2.87 3.43
N ARG A 199 11.29 3.98 2.95
CA ARG A 199 10.46 4.88 3.77
C ARG A 199 9.13 5.12 3.08
N GLY A 200 8.13 5.44 3.88
CA GLY A 200 6.82 5.74 3.36
C GLY A 200 5.92 6.42 4.39
N ILE A 201 4.77 6.84 3.91
CA ILE A 201 3.65 7.28 4.74
C ILE A 201 2.51 6.26 4.71
N VAL A 202 1.59 6.36 5.67
CA VAL A 202 0.44 5.47 5.80
C VAL A 202 -0.88 6.22 5.68
N ARG A 203 -1.95 5.48 5.36
CA ARG A 203 -3.32 5.93 5.54
C ARG A 203 -3.95 5.14 6.67
N ARG A 204 -4.46 5.83 7.70
CA ARG A 204 -5.26 5.21 8.77
C ARG A 204 -6.60 4.76 8.21
N LEU A 205 -7.03 3.55 8.53
CA LEU A 205 -8.21 2.91 7.95
C LEU A 205 -9.19 2.49 9.05
N PRO A 206 -10.51 2.66 8.84
CA PRO A 206 -11.55 2.18 9.74
C PRO A 206 -11.80 0.68 9.55
N VAL A 207 -10.78 -0.14 9.84
CA VAL A 207 -10.80 -1.59 9.68
C VAL A 207 -10.39 -2.25 10.97
N ASP A 208 -10.97 -3.41 11.30
CA ASP A 208 -10.44 -4.24 12.39
C ASP A 208 -9.22 -5.03 11.89
N GLY A 209 -8.03 -4.62 12.31
CA GLY A 209 -6.81 -5.34 11.97
C GLY A 209 -6.72 -6.74 12.58
N ASN A 210 -7.52 -7.09 13.59
CA ASN A 210 -7.51 -8.48 14.08
C ASN A 210 -7.94 -9.46 12.99
N VAL A 211 -8.80 -9.07 12.06
CA VAL A 211 -9.34 -9.94 11.00
C VAL A 211 -8.66 -9.76 9.64
N SER A 212 -7.80 -8.76 9.47
CA SER A 212 -7.08 -8.50 8.21
C SER A 212 -5.57 -8.60 8.40
N PRO A 213 -4.84 -9.48 7.69
CA PRO A 213 -3.39 -9.57 7.79
C PRO A 213 -2.64 -8.43 7.09
N TYR A 214 -3.34 -7.58 6.32
CA TYR A 214 -2.73 -6.63 5.38
C TYR A 214 -2.65 -5.18 5.89
N VAL A 215 -2.88 -4.96 7.18
CA VAL A 215 -2.78 -3.64 7.82
C VAL A 215 -1.83 -3.67 9.00
N PHE A 216 -1.15 -2.56 9.23
CA PHE A 216 -0.29 -2.35 10.38
C PHE A 216 -1.11 -1.94 11.59
N THR A 217 -0.72 -2.43 12.77
CA THR A 217 -1.09 -1.77 14.02
C THR A 217 -0.39 -0.42 14.08
N TRP A 218 -1.15 0.66 14.21
CA TRP A 218 -0.70 2.04 14.08
C TRP A 218 -0.97 2.89 15.33
N SER A 219 -0.89 2.26 16.50
CA SER A 219 -0.91 2.92 17.81
C SER A 219 -0.33 1.99 18.87
N GLU A 220 0.13 2.55 19.99
CA GLU A 220 0.64 1.78 21.13
C GLU A 220 -0.45 0.96 21.83
N ASP A 221 -1.66 1.52 21.93
CA ASP A 221 -2.82 0.87 22.53
C ASP A 221 -3.52 -0.14 21.60
N LYS A 222 -3.01 -0.30 20.36
CA LYS A 222 -3.47 -1.26 19.34
C LYS A 222 -4.89 -1.00 18.84
N THR A 223 -5.37 0.23 18.91
CA THR A 223 -6.72 0.63 18.46
C THR A 223 -6.75 1.21 17.04
N VAL A 224 -5.61 1.69 16.53
CA VAL A 224 -5.52 2.31 15.19
C VAL A 224 -4.87 1.34 14.21
N TRP A 225 -5.38 1.33 12.97
CA TRP A 225 -4.89 0.49 11.88
C TRP A 225 -4.58 1.33 10.66
N ALA A 226 -3.54 0.94 9.92
CA ALA A 226 -3.13 1.68 8.74
C ALA A 226 -2.63 0.78 7.61
N SER A 227 -2.75 1.26 6.38
CA SER A 227 -2.13 0.67 5.19
C SER A 227 -0.98 1.57 4.73
N GLY A 228 0.16 0.96 4.41
CA GLY A 228 1.36 1.68 4.01
C GLY A 228 1.48 1.87 2.51
N SER A 229 2.26 2.88 2.14
CA SER A 229 2.75 3.16 0.79
C SER A 229 3.89 2.24 0.37
N GLY A 230 4.40 2.41 -0.85
CA GLY A 230 5.59 1.71 -1.34
C GLY A 230 5.36 0.20 -1.45
N CYS A 231 6.32 -0.57 -0.94
CA CYS A 231 6.29 -2.03 -0.91
C CYS A 231 5.96 -2.59 0.49
N SER A 232 5.84 -1.72 1.50
CA SER A 232 5.66 -2.07 2.92
C SER A 232 4.60 -3.14 3.23
N VAL A 233 3.47 -3.16 2.52
CA VAL A 233 2.37 -4.13 2.77
C VAL A 233 2.63 -5.53 2.19
N PHE A 234 3.81 -5.75 1.60
CA PHE A 234 4.24 -7.04 1.02
C PHE A 234 5.47 -7.64 1.69
N TYR A 235 6.06 -6.98 2.70
CA TYR A 235 7.12 -7.60 3.48
C TYR A 235 6.55 -8.83 4.18
N ASN A 236 7.29 -9.95 4.15
CA ASN A 236 6.86 -11.17 4.81
C ASN A 236 7.33 -11.21 6.26
N ALA A 237 6.67 -12.03 7.07
CA ALA A 237 7.06 -12.25 8.46
C ALA A 237 8.18 -13.29 8.55
N SER A 238 9.26 -12.97 9.27
CA SER A 238 10.19 -14.00 9.74
C SER A 238 9.56 -14.77 10.89
N LEU A 239 9.43 -16.09 10.74
CA LEU A 239 8.94 -16.98 11.80
C LEU A 239 10.08 -17.62 12.61
N SER A 240 11.34 -17.41 12.24
CA SER A 240 12.50 -18.02 12.90
C SER A 240 13.28 -17.06 13.79
N GLY A 241 12.86 -15.80 13.91
CA GLY A 241 13.65 -14.76 14.58
C GLY A 241 14.88 -14.33 13.77
N SER A 242 14.91 -14.66 12.47
CA SER A 242 15.98 -14.33 11.53
C SER A 242 15.60 -13.17 10.60
N GLU A 243 14.67 -12.32 11.03
CA GLU A 243 14.33 -11.09 10.31
C GLU A 243 15.58 -10.27 10.02
N ASN A 244 15.61 -9.65 8.85
CA ASN A 244 16.72 -8.82 8.39
C ASN A 244 16.36 -7.34 8.32
N THR A 245 15.12 -6.98 8.65
CA THR A 245 14.67 -5.60 8.72
C THR A 245 13.75 -5.32 9.89
N GLU A 246 13.73 -4.07 10.35
CA GLU A 246 12.77 -3.56 11.33
C GLU A 246 11.97 -2.37 10.78
N VAL A 247 10.75 -2.19 11.30
CA VAL A 247 9.88 -1.05 10.96
C VAL A 247 9.86 -0.06 12.12
N VAL A 248 10.47 1.09 11.91
CA VAL A 248 10.37 2.26 12.79
C VAL A 248 9.11 3.04 12.42
N ARG A 249 8.26 3.36 13.42
CA ARG A 249 6.98 4.03 13.21
C ARG A 249 6.98 5.40 13.88
N HIS A 250 6.56 6.40 13.14
CA HIS A 250 6.36 7.76 13.62
C HIS A 250 4.86 8.05 13.58
N PHE A 251 4.13 7.62 14.63
CA PHE A 251 2.66 7.67 14.64
C PHE A 251 2.11 9.07 14.42
N ASP A 252 2.72 10.10 15.02
CA ASP A 252 2.26 11.49 14.91
C ASP A 252 2.40 12.07 13.50
N GLN A 253 3.27 11.49 12.68
CA GLN A 253 3.59 11.95 11.33
C GLN A 253 3.06 11.00 10.25
N ASP A 254 2.37 9.93 10.66
CA ASP A 254 1.93 8.84 9.79
C ASP A 254 3.05 8.33 8.85
N ARG A 255 4.31 8.36 9.31
CA ARG A 255 5.50 7.93 8.58
C ARG A 255 6.05 6.62 9.15
N PHE A 256 6.60 5.79 8.28
CA PHE A 256 7.46 4.67 8.66
C PHE A 256 8.81 4.71 7.94
N GLU A 257 9.78 4.06 8.56
CA GLU A 257 11.08 3.74 7.98
C GLU A 257 11.34 2.26 8.20
N ILE A 258 11.90 1.60 7.18
CA ILE A 258 12.36 0.22 7.22
C ILE A 258 13.89 0.24 7.23
N ILE A 259 14.48 -0.30 8.29
CA ILE A 259 15.93 -0.27 8.51
C ILE A 259 16.49 -1.70 8.45
N ALA A 260 17.64 -1.88 7.81
CA ALA A 260 18.34 -3.16 7.75
C ALA A 260 18.97 -3.49 9.11
N LEU A 261 18.70 -4.70 9.63
CA LEU A 261 19.25 -5.19 10.90
C LEU A 261 20.65 -5.84 10.75
N ARG A 262 21.05 -6.10 9.51
CA ARG A 262 22.36 -6.64 9.12
C ARG A 262 22.64 -6.27 7.67
N ASP A 263 23.82 -6.64 7.17
CA ASP A 263 24.07 -6.61 5.73
C ASP A 263 23.09 -7.57 5.02
N ILE A 264 22.50 -7.10 3.91
CA ILE A 264 21.53 -7.81 3.07
C ILE A 264 22.11 -7.91 1.66
N GLU A 265 22.11 -9.12 1.10
CA GLU A 265 22.59 -9.35 -0.26
C GLU A 265 21.54 -8.94 -1.31
N GLN A 266 21.99 -8.55 -2.50
CA GLN A 266 21.08 -8.35 -3.62
C GLN A 266 20.32 -9.65 -3.93
N GLY A 267 19.01 -9.54 -4.10
CA GLY A 267 18.10 -10.64 -4.38
C GLY A 267 17.59 -11.39 -3.14
N GLU A 268 18.11 -11.07 -1.95
CA GLU A 268 17.64 -11.62 -0.67
C GLU A 268 16.23 -11.09 -0.33
N GLU A 269 15.38 -11.93 0.26
CA GLU A 269 14.05 -11.52 0.73
C GLU A 269 14.15 -10.70 2.01
N LEU A 270 13.45 -9.58 2.07
CA LEU A 270 13.36 -8.74 3.26
C LEU A 270 12.15 -9.14 4.08
N THR A 271 12.40 -9.41 5.36
CA THR A 271 11.39 -9.89 6.29
C THR A 271 11.40 -9.08 7.58
N HIS A 272 10.23 -8.98 8.21
CA HIS A 272 10.03 -8.30 9.49
C HIS A 272 9.69 -9.28 10.61
N LEU A 273 9.94 -8.87 11.84
CA LEU A 273 9.27 -9.46 12.99
C LEU A 273 7.86 -8.88 13.15
N TYR A 274 6.84 -9.71 12.93
CA TYR A 274 5.46 -9.34 13.23
C TYR A 274 5.18 -9.52 14.72
N LYS A 275 5.47 -8.49 15.53
CA LYS A 275 5.11 -8.48 16.96
C LYS A 275 3.63 -8.80 17.21
N SER A 276 2.77 -8.49 16.24
CA SER A 276 1.34 -8.75 16.32
C SER A 276 0.91 -10.20 16.10
N ILE A 277 1.82 -11.08 15.67
CA ILE A 277 1.58 -12.54 15.63
C ILE A 277 1.11 -13.06 16.99
N GLU A 278 1.54 -12.41 18.08
CA GLU A 278 1.18 -12.86 19.43
C GLU A 278 -0.29 -12.76 19.77
N TRP A 279 -1.01 -11.81 19.16
CA TRP A 279 -2.34 -11.41 19.65
C TRP A 279 -3.40 -11.19 18.57
N ARG A 280 -3.04 -10.95 17.30
CA ARG A 280 -4.05 -10.80 16.22
C ARG A 280 -4.61 -12.15 15.81
N SER A 281 -5.94 -12.25 15.76
CA SER A 281 -6.61 -13.51 15.43
C SER A 281 -6.29 -14.01 14.01
N CYS A 282 -6.13 -13.12 13.03
CA CYS A 282 -5.71 -13.46 11.66
C CYS A 282 -4.32 -14.12 11.57
N PHE A 283 -3.47 -13.98 12.59
CA PHE A 283 -2.13 -14.58 12.62
C PHE A 283 -2.03 -15.84 13.49
N ARG A 284 -3.15 -16.40 13.95
CA ARG A 284 -3.18 -17.63 14.75
C ARG A 284 -2.41 -18.78 14.09
N ASP A 285 -2.58 -18.94 12.78
CA ASP A 285 -1.91 -20.02 12.04
C ASP A 285 -0.41 -19.77 11.89
N LEU A 286 0.00 -18.52 11.66
CA LEU A 286 1.43 -18.15 11.64
C LEU A 286 2.08 -18.37 13.02
N LYS A 287 1.39 -18.00 14.11
CA LYS A 287 1.84 -18.28 15.48
C LYS A 287 2.01 -19.78 15.70
N ALA A 288 1.00 -20.57 15.34
CA ALA A 288 1.05 -22.02 15.47
C ALA A 288 2.13 -22.69 14.60
N GLN A 289 2.53 -22.08 13.48
CA GLN A 289 3.65 -22.55 12.67
C GLN A 289 5.00 -22.19 13.29
N ARG A 290 5.14 -20.97 13.79
CA ARG A 290 6.34 -20.52 14.52
C ARG A 290 6.62 -21.39 15.73
N ASP A 291 5.61 -21.64 16.56
CA ASP A 291 5.76 -22.37 17.82
C ASP A 291 6.08 -23.88 17.63
N ARG A 292 6.08 -24.38 16.38
CA ARG A 292 6.47 -25.76 16.02
C ARG A 292 7.90 -25.89 15.49
N LYS A 293 8.55 -24.79 15.12
CA LYS A 293 9.93 -24.77 14.63
C LYS A 293 10.88 -24.69 15.82
#